data_AF-A0A924BR34-F1
#
_entry.id   AF-A0A924BR34-F1
#
_cell.length_a   1.000
_cell.length_b   1.000
_cell.length_c   1.000
_cell.angle_alpha   90.00
_cell.angle_beta   90.00
_cell.angle_gamma   90.00
#
_symmetry.space_group_name_H-M   'P 1'
#
loop_
_entity.id
_entity.type
_entity.pdbx_description
1 polymer ?
#
loop_
_entity_poly.entity_id
_entity_poly.type
_entity_poly.pdbx_seq_one_letter_code
_entity_poly.pdbx_strand_id
1 'polypeptide(L)' 'MANQLDQETSFWDEAFPFLERLTKKGCKFLLIGNIACKYHGLRTELSEVDLLVSDNPDDMMLLFETLHELGWTSKDRA' A
#
# COMPACT_ATOMS: atom_id res chain seq x y z
N MET A 1 1.85 15.25 -21.96
CA MET A 1 2.80 14.22 -21.47
C MET A 1 3.24 14.44 -20.02
N ALA A 2 2.92 15.57 -19.36
CA ALA A 2 3.14 15.79 -17.92
C ALA A 2 2.13 15.03 -17.03
N ASN A 3 0.85 14.97 -17.42
CA ASN A 3 -0.23 14.43 -16.58
C ASN A 3 -0.06 12.99 -16.06
N GLN A 4 0.61 12.08 -16.78
CA GLN A 4 0.78 10.70 -16.33
C GLN A 4 1.92 10.54 -15.32
N LEU A 5 3.02 11.29 -15.47
CA LEU A 5 4.13 11.28 -14.52
C LEU A 5 3.73 11.94 -13.19
N ASP A 6 2.95 13.03 -13.26
CA ASP A 6 2.48 13.73 -12.07
C ASP A 6 1.50 12.88 -11.25
N GLN A 7 0.62 12.12 -11.92
CA GLN A 7 -0.30 11.18 -11.26
C GLN A 7 0.43 10.00 -10.60
N GLU A 8 1.41 9.42 -11.28
CA GLU A 8 2.21 8.33 -10.70
C GLU A 8 3.04 8.79 -9.49
N THR A 9 3.60 10.00 -9.56
CA THR A 9 4.35 10.59 -8.44
C THR A 9 3.42 10.80 -7.23
N SER A 10 2.25 11.39 -7.46
CA SER A 10 1.23 11.60 -6.42
C SER A 10 0.79 10.29 -5.76
N PHE A 11 0.68 9.20 -6.53
CA PHE A 11 0.32 7.90 -5.98
C PHE A 11 1.38 7.36 -5.01
N TRP A 12 2.65 7.43 -5.39
CA TRP A 12 3.73 6.97 -4.52
C TRP A 12 3.91 7.84 -3.29
N ASP A 13 3.66 9.15 -3.40
CA ASP A 13 3.70 10.06 -2.26
C ASP A 13 2.67 9.70 -1.18
N GLU A 14 1.54 9.10 -1.56
CA GLU A 14 0.51 8.60 -0.64
C GLU A 14 0.77 7.17 -0.15
N ALA A 15 1.20 6.28 -1.06
CA ALA A 15 1.41 4.86 -0.75
C ALA A 15 2.69 4.62 0.08
N PHE A 16 3.76 5.36 -0.19
CA PHE A 16 5.06 5.12 0.44
C PHE A 16 5.05 5.36 1.96
N PRO A 17 4.44 6.43 2.51
CA PRO A 17 4.34 6.62 3.95
C PRO A 17 3.62 5.46 4.67
N PHE A 18 2.59 4.90 4.04
CA PHE A 18 1.85 3.75 4.57
C PHE A 18 2.72 2.50 4.63
N LEU A 19 3.35 2.13 3.52
CA LEU A 19 4.23 0.96 3.42
C LEU A 19 5.45 1.06 4.36
N GLU A 20 6.03 2.26 4.46
CA GLU A 20 7.16 2.52 5.35
C GLU A 20 6.79 2.31 6.82
N ARG A 21 5.61 2.80 7.24
CA ARG A 21 5.11 2.61 8.61
C ARG A 21 4.84 1.14 8.93
N LEU A 22 4.18 0.40 8.05
CA LEU A 22 3.97 -1.05 8.23
C LEU A 22 5.28 -1.80 8.41
N THR A 23 6.27 -1.48 7.57
CA THR A 23 7.60 -2.07 7.64
C THR A 23 8.30 -1.75 8.96
N LYS A 24 8.26 -0.49 9.42
CA LYS A 24 8.84 -0.06 10.71
C LYS A 24 8.17 -0.72 11.91
N LYS A 25 6.88 -1.00 11.83
CA LYS A 25 6.12 -1.74 12.86
C LYS A 25 6.42 -3.25 12.84
N GLY A 26 7.14 -3.75 11.85
CA GLY A 26 7.46 -5.17 11.72
C GLY A 26 6.32 -6.02 11.15
N CYS A 27 5.31 -5.38 10.55
CA CYS A 27 4.19 -6.08 9.91
C CYS A 27 4.70 -6.89 8.71
N LYS A 28 4.36 -8.18 8.67
CA LYS A 28 4.70 -9.05 7.53
C LYS A 28 3.62 -8.95 6.46
N PHE A 29 3.99 -8.36 5.32
CA PHE A 29 3.13 -8.27 4.14
C PHE A 29 3.91 -8.51 2.84
N LEU A 30 3.18 -8.80 1.78
CA LEU A 30 3.68 -8.85 0.41
C LEU A 30 2.93 -7.83 -0.44
N LEU A 31 3.67 -7.10 -1.29
CA LEU A 31 3.08 -6.36 -2.39
C LEU A 31 2.55 -7.37 -3.42
N ILE A 32 1.32 -7.17 -3.89
CA ILE A 32 0.74 -7.96 -4.99
C ILE A 32 0.19 -7.02 -6.08
N GLY A 33 -0.40 -7.56 -7.13
CA GLY A 33 -1.05 -6.75 -8.17
C GLY A 33 -0.10 -5.81 -8.94
N ASN A 34 -0.64 -4.70 -9.42
CA ASN A 34 0.10 -3.76 -10.27
C ASN A 34 1.22 -3.03 -9.52
N ILE A 35 1.08 -2.83 -8.20
CA ILE A 35 2.15 -2.22 -7.40
C ILE A 35 3.38 -3.13 -7.32
N ALA A 36 3.20 -4.44 -7.19
CA ALA A 36 4.31 -5.40 -7.24
C ALA A 36 4.99 -5.41 -8.62
N CYS A 37 4.21 -5.40 -9.71
CA CYS A 37 4.74 -5.29 -11.07
C CYS A 37 5.58 -4.03 -11.25
N LYS A 38 5.08 -2.88 -10.78
CA LYS A 38 5.80 -1.60 -10.85
C LYS A 38 7.08 -1.61 -10.01
N TYR A 39 7.05 -2.20 -8.82
CA TYR A 39 8.23 -2.37 -7.97
C TYR A 39 9.34 -3.17 -8.68
N HIS A 40 8.96 -4.15 -9.51
CA HIS A 40 9.88 -4.92 -10.36
C HIS A 40 10.23 -4.24 -11.71
N GLY A 41 9.88 -2.97 -11.90
CA GLY A 41 10.23 -2.19 -13.09
C GLY A 41 9.34 -2.45 -14.31
N LEU A 42 8.22 -3.16 -14.15
CA LEU A 42 7.24 -3.34 -15.22
C LEU A 42 6.43 -2.05 -15.42
N ARG A 43 6.10 -1.76 -16.68
CA ARG A 43 5.25 -0.61 -17.03
C ARG A 43 3.79 -0.99 -16.84
N THR A 44 3.27 -0.72 -15.65
CA THR A 44 1.85 -0.85 -15.30
C THR A 44 1.30 0.47 -14.79
N GLU A 45 0.00 0.68 -14.98
CA GLU A 45 -0.73 1.79 -14.37
C GLU A 45 -1.02 1.46 -12.91
N LEU A 46 -0.88 2.46 -12.03
CA LEU A 46 -1.17 2.35 -10.61
C LEU A 46 -2.50 3.05 -10.31
N SER A 47 -3.42 2.29 -9.72
CA SER A 47 -4.71 2.80 -9.25
C SER A 47 -4.98 2.45 -7.79
N GLU A 48 -4.33 1.42 -7.27
CA GLU A 48 -4.52 0.90 -5.92
C GLU A 48 -3.24 0.22 -5.40
N VAL A 49 -3.16 0.11 -4.07
CA VAL A 49 -2.08 -0.59 -3.36
C VAL A 49 -2.64 -1.93 -2.89
N ASP A 50 -2.31 -3.00 -3.60
CA ASP A 50 -2.72 -4.34 -3.20
C ASP A 50 -1.69 -4.97 -2.26
N LEU A 51 -2.15 -5.42 -1.09
CA LEU A 51 -1.33 -6.07 -0.07
C LEU A 51 -1.90 -7.44 0.29
N LEU A 52 -1.00 -8.42 0.42
CA LEU A 52 -1.29 -9.66 1.13
C LEU A 52 -0.62 -9.59 2.50
N VAL A 53 -1.42 -9.59 3.57
CA VAL A 53 -0.93 -9.60 4.96
C VAL A 53 -0.99 -11.03 5.49
N SER A 54 -0.09 -11.38 6.40
CA SER A 54 -0.08 -12.70 7.02
C SER A 54 -1.39 -12.96 7.80
N ASP A 55 -1.71 -14.23 8.05
CA ASP A 55 -2.85 -14.64 8.87
C ASP A 55 -2.59 -14.50 10.39
N ASN A 56 -1.45 -13.93 10.78
CA ASN A 56 -1.14 -13.62 12.15
C ASN A 56 -2.02 -12.45 12.65
N PRO A 57 -2.78 -12.61 13.74
CA PRO A 57 -3.58 -11.53 14.33
C PRO A 57 -2.77 -10.27 14.66
N ASP A 58 -1.50 -10.42 15.05
CA ASP A 58 -0.63 -9.27 15.36
C ASP A 58 -0.36 -8.44 14.09
N ASP A 59 -0.07 -9.10 12.96
CA ASP A 59 0.19 -8.40 11.69
C ASP A 59 -1.07 -7.67 11.20
N MET A 60 -2.26 -8.27 11.39
CA MET A 60 -3.55 -7.63 11.09
C MET A 60 -3.82 -6.43 11.99
N MET A 61 -3.52 -6.51 13.28
CA MET A 61 -3.64 -5.38 14.19
C MET A 61 -2.72 -4.23 13.79
N LEU A 62 -1.46 -4.50 13.45
CA LEU A 62 -0.52 -3.49 12.96
C LEU A 62 -1.01 -2.82 11.68
N LEU A 63 -1.63 -3.59 10.77
CA LEU A 63 -2.29 -3.05 9.57
C LEU A 63 -3.38 -2.04 9.96
N PHE A 64 -4.35 -2.44 10.78
CA PHE A 64 -5.48 -1.59 11.15
C PHE A 64 -5.06 -0.35 11.91
N GLU A 65 -4.09 -0.46 12.84
CA GLU A 65 -3.53 0.70 13.52
C GLU A 65 -2.90 1.69 12.53
N THR A 66 -2.16 1.19 11.55
CA THR A 66 -1.49 2.06 10.56
C THR A 66 -2.52 2.76 9.67
N LEU A 67 -3.58 2.07 9.26
CA LEU A 67 -4.68 2.67 8.52
C LEU A 67 -5.35 3.79 9.35
N HIS A 68 -5.64 3.50 10.62
CA HIS A 68 -6.26 4.47 11.53
C HIS A 68 -5.37 5.70 11.78
N GLU A 69 -4.06 5.52 11.98
CA GLU A 69 -3.09 6.62 12.14
C GLU A 69 -3.00 7.54 10.91
N LEU A 70 -3.30 7.02 9.73
CA LEU A 70 -3.34 7.78 8.48
C LEU A 70 -4.74 8.38 8.19
N GLY A 71 -5.72 8.14 9.07
CA GLY A 71 -7.10 8.54 8.86
C GLY A 71 -7.81 7.76 7.76
N TRP A 72 -7.26 6.63 7.33
CA TRP A 72 -7.86 5.74 6.34
C TRP A 72 -8.86 4.82 7.04
N THR A 73 -10.09 4.78 6.52
CA THR A 73 -11.15 3.95 7.10
C THR A 73 -11.25 2.63 6.35
N SER A 74 -11.46 1.54 7.09
CA SER A 74 -11.85 0.28 6.49
C SER A 74 -13.27 0.43 5.94
N LYS A 75 -13.42 0.26 4.63
CA LYS A 75 -14.73 -0.05 4.04
C LYS A 75 -14.75 -1.56 3.82
N ASP A 76 -15.53 -2.26 4.63
CA ASP A 76 -15.85 -3.65 4.34
C ASP A 76 -16.58 -3.66 2.98
N ARG A 77 -15.92 -4.13 1.92
CA ARG A 77 -16.62 -4.50 0.69
C ARG A 77 -17.37 -5.81 1.00
N ALA A 78 -18.65 -5.66 1.32
CA ALA A 78 -19.62 -6.75 1.42
C ALA A 78 -19.74 -7.55 0.12
#